data_AF-A0A2B9DYL1-F1
#
_entry.id   AF-A0A2B9DYL1-F1
#
_cell.length_a   1.000
_cell.length_b   1.000
_cell.length_c   1.000
_cell.angle_alpha   90.00
_cell.angle_beta   90.00
_cell.angle_gamma   90.00
#
_symmetry.space_group_name_H-M   'P 1'
#
loop_
_entity.id
_entity.type
_entity.pdbx_description
1 polymer ?
#
loop_
_entity_poly.entity_id
_entity_poly.type
_entity_poly.pdbx_seq_one_letter_code
_entity_poly.pdbx_strand_id
1 'polypeptide(L)'
;MEKYRIDTSKGIEFGLYSIGDHILNPHNGSKISAEKRIHELIETAKLADEAGLDVFAVGESHQAHFTTQAHTVILGAIAQATKNIKIASSATVLSTSDPVRVYEDFATIDLISNGRAEIVAGRGSRIGGYSLLGYDVNYYEELFEEKMDLLLKINKEESVTWNGQFRTPLEHAIIIPRAKNNNMPIWRAVGGPPASAIKAGHAGVPMMLTTLGGPAVNFKVSVDAYREAAQQSGFDPATLPIATTSLFYTAENSQDALSEYYPHINAGMLALRGGGYPKQQFTNAVDHRDALMIGSPQQIIEKMLYQYELFGQQRFMAQIDFGGVPFDKIEKNIELIATEIMPDVRKYITK
;
A
#
# COMPACT_ATOMS: atom_id res chain seq x y z
N MET A 1 16.22 4.99 10.29
CA MET A 1 15.11 5.22 9.32
C MET A 1 14.21 6.41 9.71
N GLU A 2 14.66 7.29 10.61
CA GLU A 2 13.83 8.34 11.22
C GLU A 2 13.19 9.32 10.23
N LYS A 3 13.88 9.64 9.12
CA LYS A 3 13.34 10.51 8.05
C LYS A 3 12.06 9.95 7.41
N TYR A 4 11.82 8.64 7.51
CA TYR A 4 10.61 7.96 7.06
C TYR A 4 9.69 7.56 8.22
N ARG A 5 9.97 8.09 9.42
CA ARG A 5 9.21 7.85 10.65
C ARG A 5 9.14 6.39 11.07
N ILE A 6 10.05 5.53 10.59
CA ILE A 6 10.13 4.10 10.95
C ILE A 6 11.05 3.91 12.15
N ASP A 7 10.52 3.31 13.20
CA ASP A 7 11.26 2.91 14.40
C ASP A 7 11.73 1.46 14.27
N THR A 8 13.00 1.29 13.84
CA THR A 8 13.60 -0.03 13.65
C THR A 8 13.80 -0.79 14.95
N SER A 9 13.71 -0.16 16.13
CA SER A 9 13.82 -0.87 17.40
C SER A 9 12.60 -1.77 17.69
N LYS A 10 11.46 -1.50 17.03
CA LYS A 10 10.24 -2.32 17.12
C LYS A 10 10.23 -3.50 16.14
N GLY A 11 11.30 -3.67 15.36
CA GLY A 11 11.36 -4.66 14.28
C GLY A 11 10.66 -4.19 13.02
N ILE A 12 10.08 -5.12 12.27
CA ILE A 12 9.31 -4.82 11.06
C ILE A 12 7.98 -4.14 11.41
N GLU A 13 7.57 -3.17 10.59
CA GLU A 13 6.24 -2.57 10.66
C GLU A 13 5.19 -3.49 10.01
N PHE A 14 4.07 -3.69 10.69
CA PHE A 14 2.90 -4.38 10.19
C PHE A 14 1.78 -3.38 9.92
N GLY A 15 1.22 -3.42 8.72
CA GLY A 15 0.10 -2.57 8.37
C GLY A 15 -0.95 -3.27 7.54
N LEU A 16 -2.07 -2.58 7.37
CA LEU A 16 -3.17 -2.99 6.50
C LEU A 16 -3.30 -1.99 5.37
N TYR A 17 -3.71 -2.47 4.20
CA TYR A 17 -4.19 -1.58 3.16
C TYR A 17 -5.49 -2.10 2.56
N SER A 18 -6.31 -1.15 2.11
CA SER A 18 -7.52 -1.43 1.35
C SER A 18 -7.54 -0.59 0.09
N ILE A 19 -8.05 -1.17 -1.00
CA ILE A 19 -8.36 -0.42 -2.23
C ILE A 19 -9.86 -0.17 -2.38
N GLY A 20 -10.64 -0.40 -1.31
CA GLY A 20 -12.06 -0.05 -1.26
C GLY A 20 -12.99 -1.01 -1.99
N ASP A 21 -12.60 -2.30 -2.12
CA ASP A 21 -13.37 -3.35 -2.78
C ASP A 21 -14.86 -3.30 -2.37
N HIS A 22 -15.74 -3.26 -3.37
CA HIS A 22 -17.18 -3.18 -3.23
C HIS A 22 -17.84 -4.18 -4.17
N ILE A 23 -17.66 -5.46 -3.83
CA ILE A 23 -18.09 -6.64 -4.58
C ILE A 23 -19.11 -7.41 -3.74
N LEU A 24 -19.91 -8.26 -4.40
CA LEU A 24 -20.81 -9.21 -3.73
C LEU A 24 -19.98 -10.20 -2.90
N ASN A 25 -20.47 -10.54 -1.70
CA ASN A 25 -19.95 -11.67 -0.96
C ASN A 25 -20.26 -12.96 -1.75
N PRO A 26 -19.25 -13.76 -2.11
CA PRO A 26 -19.42 -14.94 -2.95
C PRO A 26 -20.13 -16.11 -2.25
N HIS A 27 -20.23 -16.12 -0.92
CA HIS A 27 -20.87 -17.19 -0.16
C HIS A 27 -22.39 -17.02 -0.05
N ASN A 28 -22.88 -15.78 0.02
CA ASN A 28 -24.30 -15.49 0.25
C ASN A 28 -24.92 -14.49 -0.74
N GLY A 29 -24.14 -13.93 -1.67
CA GLY A 29 -24.61 -12.98 -2.67
C GLY A 29 -24.99 -11.60 -2.12
N SER A 30 -24.73 -11.31 -0.84
CA SER A 30 -25.02 -10.01 -0.25
C SER A 30 -24.00 -8.95 -0.68
N LYS A 31 -24.44 -7.68 -0.74
CA LYS A 31 -23.57 -6.52 -0.95
C LYS A 31 -24.02 -5.39 -0.04
N ILE A 32 -23.10 -4.88 0.76
CA ILE A 32 -23.37 -3.72 1.62
C ILE A 32 -23.48 -2.43 0.80
N SER A 33 -24.07 -1.37 1.37
CA SER A 33 -24.10 -0.05 0.73
C SER A 33 -22.68 0.54 0.65
N ALA A 34 -22.48 1.50 -0.27
CA ALA A 34 -21.21 2.23 -0.36
C ALA A 34 -20.91 3.01 0.93
N GLU A 35 -21.96 3.59 1.55
CA GLU A 35 -21.88 4.24 2.86
C GLU A 35 -21.33 3.28 3.91
N LYS A 36 -21.95 2.10 4.08
CA LYS A 36 -21.49 1.10 5.04
C LYS A 36 -20.05 0.68 4.76
N ARG A 37 -19.67 0.52 3.48
CA ARG A 37 -18.31 0.14 3.10
C ARG A 37 -17.27 1.19 3.52
N ILE A 38 -17.56 2.48 3.34
CA ILE A 38 -16.68 3.57 3.77
C ILE A 38 -16.57 3.59 5.30
N HIS A 39 -17.68 3.39 6.03
CA HIS A 39 -17.65 3.28 7.49
C HIS A 39 -16.84 2.08 7.97
N GLU A 40 -16.94 0.93 7.30
CA GLU A 40 -16.11 -0.24 7.61
C GLU A 40 -14.62 0.05 7.43
N LEU A 41 -14.19 0.87 6.44
CA LEU A 41 -12.78 1.26 6.31
C LEU A 41 -12.29 2.05 7.52
N ILE A 42 -13.11 2.96 8.04
CA ILE A 42 -12.78 3.76 9.24
C ILE A 42 -12.74 2.85 10.47
N GLU A 43 -13.70 1.93 10.60
CA GLU A 43 -13.74 1.00 11.74
C GLU A 43 -12.57 0.01 11.71
N THR A 44 -12.22 -0.56 10.55
CA THR A 44 -11.02 -1.40 10.39
C THR A 44 -9.76 -0.66 10.80
N ALA A 45 -9.64 0.63 10.46
CA ALA A 45 -8.49 1.44 10.86
C ALA A 45 -8.42 1.68 12.37
N LYS A 46 -9.57 1.88 13.04
CA LYS A 46 -9.66 1.97 14.51
C LYS A 46 -9.24 0.67 15.17
N LEU A 47 -9.76 -0.45 14.70
CA LEU A 47 -9.41 -1.76 15.23
C LEU A 47 -7.92 -2.07 15.05
N ALA A 48 -7.35 -1.73 13.89
CA ALA A 48 -5.92 -1.88 13.64
C ALA A 48 -5.07 -1.01 14.58
N ASP A 49 -5.47 0.25 14.82
CA ASP A 49 -4.81 1.16 15.76
C ASP A 49 -4.87 0.65 17.21
N GLU A 50 -6.04 0.18 17.65
CA GLU A 50 -6.26 -0.39 18.99
C GLU A 50 -5.49 -1.70 19.19
N ALA A 51 -5.35 -2.50 18.14
CA ALA A 51 -4.56 -3.72 18.13
C ALA A 51 -3.05 -3.48 18.03
N GLY A 52 -2.62 -2.23 17.83
CA GLY A 52 -1.21 -1.84 17.81
C GLY A 52 -0.47 -2.11 16.49
N LEU A 53 -1.21 -2.18 15.36
CA LEU A 53 -0.60 -2.18 14.03
C LEU A 53 -0.01 -0.80 13.72
N ASP A 54 0.99 -0.76 12.85
CA ASP A 54 1.82 0.42 12.63
C ASP A 54 1.29 1.33 11.51
N VAL A 55 0.59 0.77 10.50
CA VAL A 55 0.16 1.53 9.32
C VAL A 55 -1.21 1.07 8.82
N PHE A 56 -2.09 2.01 8.49
CA PHE A 56 -3.30 1.78 7.72
C PHE A 56 -3.27 2.61 6.45
N ALA A 57 -3.56 2.00 5.30
CA ALA A 57 -3.51 2.67 4.02
C ALA A 57 -4.75 2.49 3.16
N VAL A 58 -5.10 3.53 2.41
CA VAL A 58 -6.24 3.52 1.47
C VAL A 58 -5.75 3.82 0.05
N GLY A 59 -6.08 2.94 -0.88
CA GLY A 59 -5.77 3.08 -2.30
C GLY A 59 -6.88 3.78 -3.07
N GLU A 60 -6.48 4.51 -4.11
CA GLU A 60 -7.38 5.18 -5.05
C GLU A 60 -7.74 4.25 -6.22
N SER A 61 -9.03 4.16 -6.55
CA SER A 61 -9.49 3.36 -7.70
C SER A 61 -10.75 3.94 -8.34
N HIS A 62 -10.66 4.32 -9.62
CA HIS A 62 -11.74 4.91 -10.43
C HIS A 62 -12.44 3.87 -11.32
N GLN A 63 -12.84 2.75 -10.73
CA GLN A 63 -13.55 1.69 -11.45
C GLN A 63 -14.83 1.26 -10.75
N ALA A 64 -15.69 0.56 -11.49
CA ALA A 64 -16.73 -0.24 -10.87
C ALA A 64 -16.12 -1.16 -9.80
N HIS A 65 -16.90 -1.45 -8.76
CA HIS A 65 -16.51 -2.29 -7.63
C HIS A 65 -15.55 -1.65 -6.62
N PHE A 66 -15.42 -0.32 -6.58
CA PHE A 66 -14.63 0.38 -5.57
C PHE A 66 -15.34 1.60 -4.99
N THR A 67 -14.97 1.98 -3.76
CA THR A 67 -15.56 3.10 -3.00
C THR A 67 -14.54 4.15 -2.53
N THR A 68 -13.27 4.02 -2.92
CA THR A 68 -12.15 4.84 -2.41
C THR A 68 -11.58 5.81 -3.45
N GLN A 69 -12.40 6.28 -4.40
CA GLN A 69 -12.04 7.29 -5.40
C GLN A 69 -11.52 8.58 -4.75
N ALA A 70 -12.12 8.98 -3.62
CA ALA A 70 -11.73 10.13 -2.81
C ALA A 70 -10.95 9.68 -1.56
N HIS A 71 -9.89 8.90 -1.75
CA HIS A 71 -9.13 8.27 -0.65
C HIS A 71 -8.59 9.28 0.37
N THR A 72 -8.20 10.49 -0.03
CA THR A 72 -7.70 11.52 0.91
C THR A 72 -8.77 11.97 1.90
N VAL A 73 -10.04 12.04 1.49
CA VAL A 73 -11.17 12.35 2.37
C VAL A 73 -11.37 11.25 3.41
N ILE A 74 -11.31 9.99 2.98
CA ILE A 74 -11.42 8.83 3.87
C ILE A 74 -10.23 8.79 4.85
N LEU A 75 -9.01 9.04 4.36
CA LEU A 75 -7.81 9.12 5.21
C LEU A 75 -7.89 10.26 6.22
N GLY A 76 -8.50 11.40 5.88
CA GLY A 76 -8.78 12.48 6.83
C GLY A 76 -9.73 12.05 7.96
N ALA A 77 -10.77 11.28 7.65
CA ALA A 77 -11.66 10.70 8.65
C ALA A 77 -10.93 9.68 9.54
N ILE A 78 -10.08 8.83 8.95
CA ILE A 78 -9.25 7.88 9.70
C ILE A 78 -8.25 8.61 10.61
N ALA A 79 -7.67 9.73 10.15
CA ALA A 79 -6.77 10.57 10.94
C ALA A 79 -7.41 11.09 12.21
N GLN A 80 -8.67 11.52 12.11
CA GLN A 80 -9.43 11.98 13.26
C GLN A 80 -9.87 10.84 14.19
N ALA A 81 -10.12 9.65 13.64
CA ALA A 81 -10.65 8.50 14.38
C ALA A 81 -9.59 7.65 15.11
N THR A 82 -8.30 7.81 14.77
CA THR A 82 -7.19 7.00 15.28
C THR A 82 -6.17 7.83 16.05
N LYS A 83 -5.33 7.17 16.86
CA LYS A 83 -4.38 7.80 17.78
C LYS A 83 -2.91 7.56 17.40
N ASN A 84 -2.53 6.33 17.04
CA ASN A 84 -1.12 5.94 16.93
C ASN A 84 -0.73 5.51 15.51
N ILE A 85 -1.62 4.78 14.82
CA ILE A 85 -1.34 4.15 13.53
C ILE A 85 -0.98 5.18 12.46
N LYS A 86 0.00 4.88 11.61
CA LYS A 86 0.31 5.73 10.46
C LYS A 86 -0.77 5.65 9.40
N ILE A 87 -0.90 6.71 8.62
CA ILE A 87 -1.99 6.89 7.66
C ILE A 87 -1.38 7.15 6.30
N ALA A 88 -1.49 6.18 5.40
CA ALA A 88 -0.86 6.25 4.09
C ALA A 88 -1.87 6.14 2.95
N SER A 89 -1.51 6.60 1.76
CA SER A 89 -2.15 6.05 0.55
C SER A 89 -1.55 4.68 0.18
N SER A 90 -2.27 3.89 -0.62
CA SER A 90 -1.74 2.65 -1.20
C SER A 90 -2.46 2.27 -2.50
N ALA A 91 -2.32 3.02 -3.59
CA ALA A 91 -1.51 4.23 -3.78
C ALA A 91 -2.42 5.42 -4.15
N THR A 92 -1.89 6.63 -4.08
CA THR A 92 -2.43 7.80 -4.79
C THR A 92 -2.03 7.68 -6.26
N VAL A 93 -3.01 7.78 -7.17
CA VAL A 93 -2.77 7.78 -8.62
C VAL A 93 -2.25 9.15 -9.02
N LEU A 94 -0.95 9.35 -8.78
CA LEU A 94 -0.30 10.65 -8.94
C LEU A 94 -0.37 11.14 -10.40
N SER A 95 -0.31 10.21 -11.36
CA SER A 95 -0.40 10.52 -12.78
C SER A 95 -1.63 11.35 -13.15
N THR A 96 -2.76 11.14 -12.47
CA THR A 96 -4.04 11.81 -12.73
C THR A 96 -4.40 12.85 -11.67
N SER A 97 -3.44 13.23 -10.82
CA SER A 97 -3.63 14.21 -9.75
C SER A 97 -2.68 15.41 -9.92
N ASP A 98 -3.00 16.56 -9.32
CA ASP A 98 -2.07 17.68 -9.22
C ASP A 98 -1.11 17.47 -8.02
N PRO A 99 0.23 17.44 -8.20
CA PRO A 99 1.19 17.28 -7.10
C PRO A 99 1.07 18.30 -5.96
N VAL A 100 0.71 19.56 -6.26
CA VAL A 100 0.46 20.59 -5.25
C VAL A 100 -0.73 20.18 -4.39
N ARG A 101 -1.84 19.77 -5.04
CA ARG A 101 -3.04 19.34 -4.31
C ARG A 101 -2.80 18.09 -3.48
N VAL A 102 -2.07 17.11 -4.03
CA VAL A 102 -1.69 15.90 -3.30
C VAL A 102 -0.86 16.27 -2.06
N TYR A 103 0.13 17.16 -2.19
CA TYR A 103 0.92 17.59 -1.04
C TYR A 103 0.07 18.31 0.01
N GLU A 104 -0.80 19.24 -0.39
CA GLU A 104 -1.71 19.97 0.51
C GLU A 104 -2.65 19.04 1.29
N ASP A 105 -3.27 18.07 0.60
CA ASP A 105 -4.17 17.10 1.22
C ASP A 105 -3.42 16.29 2.28
N PHE A 106 -2.24 15.74 1.93
CA PHE A 106 -1.48 14.90 2.86
C PHE A 106 -0.82 15.71 3.98
N ALA A 107 -0.36 16.94 3.72
CA ALA A 107 0.13 17.83 4.78
C ALA A 107 -0.99 18.17 5.78
N THR A 108 -2.22 18.38 5.28
CA THR A 108 -3.40 18.59 6.13
C THR A 108 -3.71 17.36 6.98
N ILE A 109 -3.72 16.16 6.37
CA ILE A 109 -3.89 14.88 7.09
C ILE A 109 -2.76 14.70 8.12
N ASP A 110 -1.53 15.08 7.78
CA ASP A 110 -0.38 15.02 8.68
C ASP A 110 -0.58 15.89 9.92
N LEU A 111 -1.12 17.09 9.75
CA LEU A 111 -1.40 18.00 10.86
C LEU A 111 -2.57 17.52 11.72
N ILE A 112 -3.66 17.02 11.11
CA ILE A 112 -4.78 16.40 11.84
C ILE A 112 -4.28 15.22 12.68
N SER A 113 -3.42 14.40 12.09
CA SER A 113 -2.91 13.18 12.70
C SER A 113 -1.70 13.38 13.60
N ASN A 114 -1.20 14.61 13.76
CA ASN A 114 -0.01 14.95 14.54
C ASN A 114 1.31 14.31 14.04
N GLY A 115 1.47 14.18 12.72
CA GLY A 115 2.70 13.70 12.08
C GLY A 115 2.67 12.22 11.68
N ARG A 116 1.49 11.66 11.37
CA ARG A 116 1.33 10.24 11.04
C ARG A 116 1.08 9.97 9.55
N ALA A 117 0.99 11.00 8.71
CA ALA A 117 0.66 10.81 7.30
C ALA A 117 1.88 10.40 6.46
N GLU A 118 1.64 9.61 5.41
CA GLU A 118 2.62 9.24 4.39
C GLU A 118 1.96 9.20 3.00
N ILE A 119 2.72 9.49 1.94
CA ILE A 119 2.24 9.36 0.56
C ILE A 119 2.87 8.11 -0.05
N VAL A 120 2.04 7.24 -0.65
CA VAL A 120 2.53 6.24 -1.61
C VAL A 120 2.04 6.65 -2.99
N ALA A 121 2.96 7.14 -3.82
CA ALA A 121 2.66 7.58 -5.18
C ALA A 121 2.75 6.39 -6.14
N GLY A 122 1.71 6.19 -6.94
CA GLY A 122 1.67 5.15 -7.97
C GLY A 122 1.09 5.66 -9.28
N ARG A 123 1.35 4.90 -10.35
CA ARG A 123 0.80 5.18 -11.69
C ARG A 123 -0.68 4.83 -11.85
N GLY A 124 -1.22 4.05 -10.91
CA GLY A 124 -2.53 3.42 -11.03
C GLY A 124 -2.46 2.14 -11.87
N SER A 125 -3.12 1.07 -11.40
CA SER A 125 -3.08 -0.25 -12.06
C SER A 125 -4.09 -0.39 -13.22
N ARG A 126 -4.86 0.68 -13.49
CA ARG A 126 -6.05 0.67 -14.34
C ARG A 126 -6.12 1.94 -15.15
N ILE A 127 -6.25 1.79 -16.46
CA ILE A 127 -6.18 2.91 -17.40
C ILE A 127 -7.48 3.74 -17.49
N GLY A 128 -8.62 3.19 -17.07
CA GLY A 128 -9.92 3.87 -17.18
C GLY A 128 -10.00 5.19 -16.40
N GLY A 129 -9.22 5.33 -15.32
CA GLY A 129 -9.15 6.58 -14.55
C GLY A 129 -8.51 7.74 -15.32
N TYR A 130 -7.66 7.46 -16.30
CA TYR A 130 -6.99 8.52 -17.09
C TYR A 130 -8.01 9.30 -17.90
N SER A 131 -8.81 8.64 -18.74
CA SER A 131 -9.81 9.33 -19.55
C SER A 131 -10.91 9.97 -18.70
N LEU A 132 -11.32 9.31 -17.60
CA LEU A 132 -12.31 9.85 -16.66
C LEU A 132 -11.88 11.19 -16.06
N LEU A 133 -10.59 11.32 -15.74
CA LEU A 133 -10.02 12.52 -15.12
C LEU A 133 -9.38 13.47 -16.15
N GLY A 134 -9.59 13.23 -17.45
CA GLY A 134 -9.16 14.12 -18.53
C GLY A 134 -7.70 14.00 -18.96
N TYR A 135 -7.04 12.89 -18.64
CA TYR A 135 -5.65 12.61 -19.02
C TYR A 135 -5.56 11.63 -20.19
N ASP A 136 -4.54 11.81 -21.03
CA ASP A 136 -4.21 10.89 -22.11
C ASP A 136 -3.30 9.76 -21.58
N VAL A 137 -3.77 8.52 -21.69
CA VAL A 137 -3.05 7.31 -21.26
C VAL A 137 -1.78 7.07 -22.09
N ASN A 138 -1.64 7.67 -23.27
CA ASN A 138 -0.41 7.52 -24.07
C ASN A 138 0.81 8.09 -23.35
N TYR A 139 0.64 9.04 -22.44
CA TYR A 139 1.69 9.62 -21.61
C TYR A 139 1.76 8.97 -20.21
N TYR A 140 1.36 7.70 -20.09
CA TYR A 140 1.19 7.01 -18.82
C TYR A 140 2.42 7.10 -17.91
N GLU A 141 3.61 6.97 -18.48
CA GLU A 141 4.86 7.00 -17.75
C GLU A 141 5.34 8.43 -17.51
N GLU A 142 5.31 9.26 -18.54
CA GLU A 142 5.79 10.65 -18.52
C GLU A 142 4.97 11.52 -17.55
N LEU A 143 3.64 11.33 -17.51
CA LEU A 143 2.77 11.96 -16.52
C LEU A 143 3.21 11.64 -15.09
N PHE A 144 3.58 10.40 -14.82
CA PHE A 144 3.97 9.99 -13.48
C PHE A 144 5.35 10.53 -13.09
N GLU A 145 6.36 10.39 -13.97
CA GLU A 145 7.71 10.83 -13.63
C GLU A 145 7.76 12.36 -13.44
N GLU A 146 7.16 13.15 -14.33
CA GLU A 146 7.13 14.62 -14.18
C GLU A 146 6.45 15.03 -12.87
N LYS A 147 5.31 14.40 -12.54
CA LYS A 147 4.55 14.72 -11.34
C LYS A 147 5.21 14.23 -10.06
N MET A 148 5.92 13.10 -10.11
CA MET A 148 6.72 12.60 -9.00
C MET A 148 7.88 13.55 -8.69
N ASP A 149 8.60 14.02 -9.71
CA ASP A 149 9.69 14.99 -9.56
C ASP A 149 9.19 16.28 -8.93
N LEU A 150 8.05 16.81 -9.39
CA LEU A 150 7.44 17.98 -8.78
C LEU A 150 7.01 17.73 -7.33
N LEU A 151 6.38 16.58 -7.04
CA LEU A 151 5.95 16.25 -5.67
C LEU A 151 7.15 16.18 -4.70
N LEU A 152 8.26 15.56 -5.13
CA LEU A 152 9.50 15.51 -4.36
C LEU A 152 10.10 16.91 -4.17
N LYS A 153 10.07 17.74 -5.21
CA LYS A 153 10.53 19.14 -5.14
C LYS A 153 9.70 19.95 -4.14
N ILE A 154 8.36 19.85 -4.19
CA ILE A 154 7.46 20.49 -3.23
C ILE A 154 7.78 20.06 -1.80
N ASN A 155 8.05 18.77 -1.58
CA ASN A 155 8.39 18.28 -0.24
C ASN A 155 9.72 18.85 0.29
N LYS A 156 10.70 19.06 -0.59
CA LYS A 156 12.05 19.52 -0.22
C LYS A 156 12.18 21.03 -0.09
N GLU A 157 11.48 21.79 -0.94
CA GLU A 157 11.67 23.23 -1.10
C GLU A 157 10.47 24.02 -0.54
N GLU A 158 10.74 25.17 0.07
CA GLU A 158 9.70 26.08 0.59
C GLU A 158 9.05 26.92 -0.52
N SER A 159 9.86 27.35 -1.50
CA SER A 159 9.43 28.10 -2.68
C SER A 159 9.78 27.31 -3.93
N VAL A 160 8.77 26.89 -4.69
CA VAL A 160 8.92 26.02 -5.86
C VAL A 160 8.75 26.81 -7.15
N THR A 161 9.77 26.75 -8.00
CA THR A 161 9.64 27.11 -9.42
C THR A 161 9.67 25.83 -10.26
N TRP A 162 8.66 25.66 -11.12
CA TRP A 162 8.48 24.47 -11.94
C TRP A 162 8.11 24.85 -13.37
N ASN A 163 8.63 24.10 -14.34
CA ASN A 163 8.21 24.16 -15.73
C ASN A 163 8.23 22.73 -16.28
N GLY A 164 7.09 22.27 -16.78
CA GLY A 164 6.90 20.90 -17.25
C GLY A 164 5.98 20.84 -18.46
N GLN A 165 5.80 19.63 -19.01
CA GLN A 165 4.89 19.38 -20.13
C GLN A 165 3.46 19.10 -19.69
N PHE A 166 3.29 18.43 -18.54
CA PHE A 166 1.99 17.95 -18.06
C PHE A 166 1.38 18.80 -16.95
N ARG A 167 2.09 19.84 -16.52
CA ARG A 167 1.60 20.86 -15.59
C ARG A 167 2.06 22.23 -16.05
N THR A 168 1.16 23.21 -15.96
CA THR A 168 1.51 24.61 -16.13
C THR A 168 2.59 25.07 -15.14
N PRO A 169 3.39 26.09 -15.50
CA PRO A 169 4.49 26.56 -14.67
C PRO A 169 4.06 27.02 -13.27
N LEU A 170 4.99 26.90 -12.32
CA LEU A 170 4.95 27.54 -11.02
C LEU A 170 6.09 28.56 -10.94
N GLU A 171 5.81 29.75 -10.42
CA GLU A 171 6.80 30.81 -10.23
C GLU A 171 6.87 31.16 -8.75
N HIS A 172 7.98 30.80 -8.08
CA HIS A 172 8.20 31.08 -6.65
C HIS A 172 7.00 30.71 -5.76
N ALA A 173 6.32 29.60 -6.10
CA ALA A 173 5.10 29.20 -5.45
C ALA A 173 5.39 28.67 -4.05
N ILE A 174 4.66 29.15 -3.05
CA ILE A 174 4.73 28.68 -1.66
C ILE A 174 3.55 27.74 -1.42
N ILE A 175 3.83 26.47 -1.12
CA ILE A 175 2.79 25.45 -0.89
C ILE A 175 2.57 25.31 0.62
N ILE A 176 1.34 25.58 1.07
CA ILE A 176 0.91 25.56 2.47
C ILE A 176 -0.40 24.78 2.67
N PRO A 177 -0.62 24.17 3.85
CA PRO A 177 0.32 24.08 4.97
C PRO A 177 1.48 23.11 4.69
N ARG A 178 2.56 23.21 5.47
CA ARG A 178 3.66 22.23 5.43
C ARG A 178 3.33 21.04 6.34
N ALA A 179 3.81 19.86 5.94
CA ALA A 179 3.80 18.68 6.79
C ALA A 179 4.55 18.95 8.10
N LYS A 180 4.24 18.19 9.15
CA LYS A 180 4.92 18.33 10.44
C LYS A 180 6.43 18.13 10.25
N ASN A 181 7.21 19.00 10.88
CA ASN A 181 8.68 19.07 10.74
C ASN A 181 9.16 19.30 9.29
N ASN A 182 8.32 19.87 8.41
CA ASN A 182 8.61 20.15 7.01
C ASN A 182 9.08 18.91 6.19
N ASN A 183 8.65 17.71 6.58
CA ASN A 183 9.05 16.47 5.91
C ASN A 183 7.88 15.48 5.84
N MET A 184 7.36 15.27 4.64
CA MET A 184 6.40 14.21 4.33
C MET A 184 7.15 12.98 3.82
N PRO A 185 6.97 11.78 4.41
CA PRO A 185 7.46 10.54 3.81
C PRO A 185 6.72 10.24 2.50
N ILE A 186 7.47 10.04 1.41
CA ILE A 186 6.92 9.77 0.08
C ILE A 186 7.55 8.49 -0.46
N TRP A 187 6.72 7.49 -0.72
CA TRP A 187 7.08 6.19 -1.27
C TRP A 187 6.67 6.09 -2.73
N ARG A 188 7.38 5.26 -3.50
CA ARG A 188 6.98 4.87 -4.85
C ARG A 188 6.37 3.47 -4.84
N ALA A 189 5.14 3.36 -5.33
CA ALA A 189 4.51 2.07 -5.59
C ALA A 189 5.18 1.39 -6.80
N VAL A 190 5.52 0.12 -6.64
CA VAL A 190 6.20 -0.68 -7.65
C VAL A 190 5.43 -1.97 -7.85
N GLY A 191 5.02 -2.19 -9.10
CA GLY A 191 4.53 -3.49 -9.55
C GLY A 191 5.70 -4.43 -9.85
N GLY A 192 5.44 -5.74 -9.87
CA GLY A 192 6.45 -6.80 -10.01
C GLY A 192 7.64 -6.55 -10.96
N PRO A 193 7.48 -5.98 -12.17
CA PRO A 193 8.60 -5.74 -13.09
C PRO A 193 9.67 -4.74 -12.58
N PRO A 194 10.98 -4.98 -12.82
CA PRO A 194 12.07 -4.16 -12.28
C PRO A 194 12.08 -2.67 -12.71
N ALA A 195 11.50 -2.31 -13.85
CA ALA A 195 11.62 -0.97 -14.42
C ALA A 195 11.18 0.15 -13.46
N SER A 196 10.06 -0.04 -12.74
CA SER A 196 9.61 0.96 -11.75
C SER A 196 10.46 0.94 -10.48
N ALA A 197 11.04 -0.21 -10.13
CA ALA A 197 11.94 -0.37 -9.00
C ALA A 197 13.26 0.38 -9.23
N ILE A 198 13.85 0.25 -10.42
CA ILE A 198 15.06 0.97 -10.84
C ILE A 198 14.85 2.48 -10.70
N LYS A 199 13.72 3.01 -11.19
CA LYS A 199 13.41 4.44 -11.08
C LYS A 199 13.18 4.91 -9.64
N ALA A 200 12.63 4.06 -8.77
CA ALA A 200 12.57 4.36 -7.33
C ALA A 200 13.98 4.51 -6.73
N GLY A 201 14.91 3.65 -7.17
CA GLY A 201 16.31 3.69 -6.75
C GLY A 201 16.99 4.98 -7.21
N HIS A 202 16.86 5.33 -8.49
CA HIS A 202 17.42 6.57 -9.03
C HIS A 202 16.88 7.83 -8.36
N ALA A 203 15.61 7.83 -7.94
CA ALA A 203 15.01 8.94 -7.22
C ALA A 203 15.40 9.00 -5.72
N GLY A 204 16.04 7.96 -5.17
CA GLY A 204 16.42 7.89 -3.76
C GLY A 204 15.23 7.86 -2.80
N VAL A 205 14.11 7.26 -3.24
CA VAL A 205 12.87 7.17 -2.45
C VAL A 205 12.62 5.74 -1.97
N PRO A 206 11.91 5.56 -0.85
CA PRO A 206 11.38 4.26 -0.44
C PRO A 206 10.53 3.59 -1.52
N MET A 207 10.53 2.26 -1.51
CA MET A 207 9.73 1.45 -2.43
C MET A 207 8.65 0.67 -1.69
N MET A 208 7.42 0.68 -2.21
CA MET A 208 6.36 -0.25 -1.81
C MET A 208 6.09 -1.24 -2.95
N LEU A 209 6.54 -2.49 -2.77
CA LEU A 209 6.53 -3.55 -3.76
C LEU A 209 5.29 -4.45 -3.58
N THR A 210 4.46 -4.52 -4.61
CA THR A 210 3.25 -5.34 -4.59
C THR A 210 3.54 -6.78 -5.05
N THR A 211 3.22 -7.76 -4.19
CA THR A 211 3.45 -9.19 -4.41
C THR A 211 2.11 -9.95 -4.46
N LEU A 212 1.54 -10.12 -5.66
CA LEU A 212 0.19 -10.70 -5.88
C LEU A 212 0.24 -12.18 -6.31
N GLY A 213 0.97 -12.98 -5.55
CA GLY A 213 1.05 -14.45 -5.69
C GLY A 213 2.10 -14.99 -6.64
N GLY A 214 2.27 -16.31 -6.60
CA GLY A 214 3.38 -17.02 -7.21
C GLY A 214 4.64 -16.99 -6.34
N PRO A 215 5.75 -17.60 -6.78
CA PRO A 215 6.98 -17.68 -5.97
C PRO A 215 7.53 -16.31 -5.58
N ALA A 216 7.69 -16.05 -4.28
CA ALA A 216 8.19 -14.79 -3.75
C ALA A 216 9.59 -14.43 -4.29
N VAL A 217 10.43 -15.42 -4.58
CA VAL A 217 11.76 -15.23 -5.18
C VAL A 217 11.71 -14.45 -6.51
N ASN A 218 10.61 -14.53 -7.26
CA ASN A 218 10.44 -13.79 -8.51
C ASN A 218 10.43 -12.27 -8.32
N PHE A 219 10.15 -11.78 -7.11
CA PHE A 219 10.15 -10.36 -6.78
C PHE A 219 11.53 -9.85 -6.34
N LYS A 220 12.47 -10.76 -6.02
CA LYS A 220 13.83 -10.40 -5.57
C LYS A 220 14.60 -9.59 -6.63
N VAL A 221 14.41 -9.91 -7.91
CA VAL A 221 15.06 -9.18 -9.01
C VAL A 221 14.73 -7.67 -8.98
N SER A 222 13.51 -7.31 -8.60
CA SER A 222 13.09 -5.91 -8.49
C SER A 222 13.69 -5.23 -7.25
N VAL A 223 13.85 -5.97 -6.16
CA VAL A 223 14.55 -5.49 -4.96
C VAL A 223 16.02 -5.24 -5.26
N ASP A 224 16.70 -6.19 -5.90
CA ASP A 224 18.11 -6.09 -6.24
C ASP A 224 18.36 -4.90 -7.20
N ALA A 225 17.54 -4.79 -8.25
CA ALA A 225 17.64 -3.70 -9.21
C ALA A 225 17.37 -2.32 -8.57
N TYR A 226 16.44 -2.25 -7.60
CA TYR A 226 16.20 -1.03 -6.81
C TYR A 226 17.43 -0.62 -5.98
N ARG A 227 18.03 -1.59 -5.26
CA ARG A 227 19.21 -1.35 -4.42
C ARG A 227 20.41 -0.91 -5.25
N GLU A 228 20.64 -1.58 -6.39
CA GLU A 228 21.71 -1.23 -7.33
C GLU A 228 21.52 0.18 -7.90
N ALA A 229 20.32 0.50 -8.39
CA ALA A 229 20.02 1.82 -8.95
C ALA A 229 20.19 2.95 -7.91
N ALA A 230 19.79 2.72 -6.66
CA ALA A 230 20.02 3.66 -5.56
C ALA A 230 21.52 3.92 -5.32
N GLN A 231 22.32 2.86 -5.28
CA GLN A 231 23.77 2.96 -5.10
C GLN A 231 24.44 3.69 -6.26
N GLN A 232 24.06 3.37 -7.51
CA GLN A 232 24.59 4.05 -8.70
C GLN A 232 24.25 5.55 -8.73
N SER A 233 23.11 5.93 -8.15
CA SER A 233 22.68 7.33 -8.02
C SER A 233 23.21 8.03 -6.76
N GLY A 234 24.11 7.39 -6.00
CA GLY A 234 24.79 8.00 -4.85
C GLY A 234 23.99 7.98 -3.55
N PHE A 235 22.89 7.24 -3.49
CA PHE A 235 22.15 7.02 -2.24
C PHE A 235 22.69 5.79 -1.51
N ASP A 236 22.71 5.83 -0.18
CA ASP A 236 22.94 4.63 0.63
C ASP A 236 21.67 3.76 0.64
N PRO A 237 21.70 2.56 0.00
CA PRO A 237 20.52 1.71 -0.05
C PRO A 237 20.04 1.28 1.34
N ALA A 238 20.93 1.13 2.33
CA ALA A 238 20.53 0.71 3.68
C ALA A 238 19.60 1.72 4.37
N THR A 239 19.63 2.98 3.94
CA THR A 239 18.78 4.05 4.49
C THR A 239 17.40 4.13 3.83
N LEU A 240 17.17 3.40 2.74
CA LEU A 240 15.92 3.43 1.98
C LEU A 240 15.04 2.22 2.34
N PRO A 241 13.88 2.40 2.99
CA PRO A 241 13.05 1.29 3.38
C PRO A 241 12.32 0.65 2.20
N ILE A 242 12.10 -0.65 2.32
CA ILE A 242 11.20 -1.41 1.45
C ILE A 242 9.97 -1.79 2.25
N ALA A 243 8.81 -1.61 1.64
CA ALA A 243 7.54 -2.19 2.07
C ALA A 243 7.11 -3.26 1.06
N THR A 244 6.53 -4.37 1.52
CA THR A 244 5.84 -5.34 0.64
C THR A 244 4.34 -5.34 0.89
N THR A 245 3.55 -5.60 -0.15
CA THR A 245 2.09 -5.71 -0.04
C THR A 245 1.59 -7.04 -0.58
N SER A 246 0.69 -7.70 0.13
CA SER A 246 0.09 -8.97 -0.31
C SER A 246 -1.38 -9.04 0.04
N LEU A 247 -2.13 -9.81 -0.76
CA LEU A 247 -3.40 -10.37 -0.31
C LEU A 247 -3.13 -11.30 0.89
N PHE A 248 -4.01 -11.23 1.87
CA PHE A 248 -3.81 -11.90 3.15
C PHE A 248 -5.11 -12.55 3.62
N TYR A 249 -5.01 -13.78 4.10
CA TYR A 249 -6.08 -14.45 4.83
C TYR A 249 -5.51 -15.52 5.76
N THR A 250 -5.80 -15.41 7.05
CA THR A 250 -5.42 -16.43 8.03
C THR A 250 -6.64 -17.01 8.74
N ALA A 251 -6.57 -18.30 9.03
CA ALA A 251 -7.53 -19.05 9.84
C ALA A 251 -6.78 -20.00 10.78
N GLU A 252 -7.48 -20.71 11.67
CA GLU A 252 -6.85 -21.61 12.65
C GLU A 252 -5.93 -22.66 12.00
N ASN A 253 -6.32 -23.17 10.82
CA ASN A 253 -5.52 -24.08 10.02
C ASN A 253 -5.56 -23.72 8.53
N SER A 254 -4.64 -24.33 7.78
CA SER A 254 -4.46 -24.04 6.35
C SER A 254 -5.65 -24.46 5.48
N GLN A 255 -6.38 -25.50 5.87
CA GLN A 255 -7.54 -26.01 5.12
C GLN A 255 -8.70 -25.02 5.22
N ASP A 256 -8.93 -24.45 6.40
CA ASP A 256 -9.93 -23.43 6.61
C ASP A 256 -9.56 -22.16 5.86
N ALA A 257 -8.32 -21.69 5.97
CA ALA A 257 -7.86 -20.50 5.24
C ALA A 257 -8.07 -20.63 3.72
N LEU A 258 -7.74 -21.80 3.14
CA LEU A 258 -7.95 -22.07 1.72
C LEU A 258 -9.45 -22.15 1.35
N SER A 259 -10.25 -22.87 2.14
CA SER A 259 -11.66 -23.10 1.83
C SER A 259 -12.50 -21.84 1.98
N GLU A 260 -12.24 -21.05 3.04
CA GLU A 260 -12.96 -19.81 3.32
C GLU A 260 -12.59 -18.71 2.31
N TYR A 261 -11.32 -18.60 1.92
CA TYR A 261 -10.84 -17.48 1.09
C TYR A 261 -10.89 -17.72 -0.42
N TYR A 262 -10.82 -18.97 -0.92
CA TYR A 262 -10.83 -19.22 -2.36
C TYR A 262 -12.02 -18.56 -3.10
N PRO A 263 -13.26 -18.62 -2.58
CA PRO A 263 -14.39 -17.95 -3.22
C PRO A 263 -14.20 -16.43 -3.34
N HIS A 264 -13.61 -15.79 -2.33
CA HIS A 264 -13.35 -14.35 -2.30
C HIS A 264 -12.31 -13.95 -3.34
N ILE A 265 -11.12 -14.56 -3.32
CA ILE A 265 -10.08 -14.23 -4.29
C ILE A 265 -10.51 -14.54 -5.72
N ASN A 266 -11.24 -15.64 -5.94
CA ASN A 266 -11.74 -16.00 -7.27
C ASN A 266 -12.78 -14.99 -7.78
N ALA A 267 -13.77 -14.63 -6.96
CA ALA A 267 -14.79 -13.65 -7.33
C ALA A 267 -14.20 -12.24 -7.54
N GLY A 268 -13.27 -11.83 -6.68
CA GLY A 268 -12.54 -10.57 -6.81
C GLY A 268 -11.75 -10.51 -8.12
N MET A 269 -10.97 -11.55 -8.43
CA MET A 269 -10.21 -11.58 -9.69
C MET A 269 -11.11 -11.61 -10.91
N LEU A 270 -12.21 -12.37 -10.87
CA LEU A 270 -13.19 -12.42 -11.96
C LEU A 270 -13.79 -11.03 -12.21
N ALA A 271 -14.22 -10.32 -11.17
CA ALA A 271 -14.81 -9.00 -11.28
C ALA A 271 -13.80 -7.95 -11.80
N LEU A 272 -12.54 -8.05 -11.39
CA LEU A 272 -11.53 -7.01 -11.62
C LEU A 272 -10.66 -7.24 -12.86
N ARG A 273 -10.51 -8.49 -13.30
CA ARG A 273 -9.64 -8.89 -14.42
C ARG A 273 -10.38 -9.64 -15.52
N GLY A 274 -11.67 -9.95 -15.33
CA GLY A 274 -12.45 -10.77 -16.26
C GLY A 274 -12.12 -12.27 -16.21
N GLY A 275 -11.20 -12.70 -15.32
CA GLY A 275 -10.80 -14.09 -15.15
C GLY A 275 -10.60 -14.42 -13.67
N GLY A 276 -11.12 -15.57 -13.24
CA GLY A 276 -10.97 -16.06 -11.87
C GLY A 276 -9.53 -16.40 -11.50
N TYR A 277 -9.26 -16.59 -10.21
CA TYR A 277 -7.94 -17.03 -9.75
C TYR A 277 -7.80 -18.54 -9.96
N PRO A 278 -6.75 -19.05 -10.62
CA PRO A 278 -6.63 -20.48 -10.92
C PRO A 278 -6.59 -21.34 -9.64
N LYS A 279 -7.56 -22.25 -9.47
CA LYS A 279 -7.66 -23.11 -8.27
C LYS A 279 -6.38 -23.87 -7.97
N GLN A 280 -5.74 -24.45 -9.00
CA GLN A 280 -4.50 -25.21 -8.85
C GLN A 280 -3.32 -24.33 -8.38
N GLN A 281 -3.30 -23.06 -8.76
CA GLN A 281 -2.32 -22.11 -8.25
C GLN A 281 -2.64 -21.75 -6.80
N PHE A 282 -3.93 -21.56 -6.48
CA PHE A 282 -4.36 -21.18 -5.13
C PHE A 282 -4.09 -22.28 -4.09
N THR A 283 -4.20 -23.56 -4.45
CA THR A 283 -3.86 -24.66 -3.51
C THR A 283 -2.40 -24.62 -3.07
N ASN A 284 -1.51 -24.02 -3.87
CA ASN A 284 -0.10 -23.84 -3.52
C ASN A 284 0.16 -22.57 -2.71
N ALA A 285 -0.85 -21.74 -2.46
CA ALA A 285 -0.70 -20.48 -1.72
C ALA A 285 -0.25 -20.68 -0.26
N VAL A 286 -0.36 -21.88 0.29
CA VAL A 286 0.12 -22.24 1.65
C VAL A 286 1.61 -22.58 1.71
N ASP A 287 2.28 -22.75 0.56
CA ASP A 287 3.75 -22.95 0.52
C ASP A 287 4.45 -21.69 1.06
N HIS A 288 5.41 -21.86 1.97
CA HIS A 288 6.15 -20.76 2.58
C HIS A 288 6.86 -19.85 1.56
N ARG A 289 7.10 -20.35 0.35
CA ARG A 289 7.74 -19.61 -0.75
C ARG A 289 6.77 -18.85 -1.62
N ASP A 290 5.45 -19.03 -1.48
CA ASP A 290 4.47 -18.25 -2.23
C ASP A 290 4.33 -16.83 -1.65
N ALA A 291 4.17 -15.86 -2.54
CA ALA A 291 4.02 -14.46 -2.21
C ALA A 291 2.67 -14.13 -1.54
N LEU A 292 1.61 -14.89 -1.81
CA LEU A 292 0.34 -14.73 -1.10
C LEU A 292 0.52 -15.11 0.38
N MET A 293 -0.14 -14.36 1.25
CA MET A 293 -0.14 -14.59 2.69
C MET A 293 -1.41 -15.32 3.10
N ILE A 294 -1.56 -16.57 2.64
CA ILE A 294 -2.70 -17.44 2.96
C ILE A 294 -2.23 -18.65 3.76
N GLY A 295 -2.87 -18.95 4.88
CA GLY A 295 -2.54 -20.13 5.68
C GLY A 295 -2.93 -20.03 7.15
N SER A 296 -2.33 -20.87 7.99
CA SER A 296 -2.38 -20.70 9.45
C SER A 296 -1.40 -19.61 9.93
N PRO A 297 -1.54 -19.07 11.16
CA PRO A 297 -0.62 -18.08 11.71
C PRO A 297 0.86 -18.50 11.59
N GLN A 298 1.17 -19.76 11.92
CA GLN A 298 2.53 -20.31 11.79
C GLN A 298 3.05 -20.26 10.34
N GLN A 299 2.22 -20.59 9.36
CA GLN A 299 2.62 -20.52 7.95
C GLN A 299 2.83 -19.07 7.49
N ILE A 300 2.00 -18.13 7.97
CA ILE A 300 2.21 -16.71 7.69
C ILE A 300 3.55 -16.23 8.26
N ILE A 301 3.88 -16.62 9.50
CA ILE A 301 5.18 -16.30 10.12
C ILE A 301 6.33 -16.82 9.24
N GLU A 302 6.29 -18.09 8.84
CA GLU A 302 7.33 -18.69 7.97
C GLU A 302 7.47 -17.96 6.63
N LYS A 303 6.34 -17.61 5.99
CA LYS A 303 6.33 -16.82 4.75
C LYS A 303 6.96 -15.46 4.95
N MET A 304 6.65 -14.78 6.04
CA MET A 304 7.19 -13.45 6.33
C MET A 304 8.70 -13.49 6.59
N LEU A 305 9.19 -14.50 7.31
CA LEU A 305 10.63 -14.68 7.53
C LEU A 305 11.36 -15.00 6.22
N TYR A 306 10.82 -15.90 5.39
CA TYR A 306 11.39 -16.19 4.08
C TYR A 306 11.44 -14.94 3.18
N GLN A 307 10.36 -14.17 3.13
CA GLN A 307 10.34 -12.91 2.37
C GLN A 307 11.31 -11.88 2.95
N TYR A 308 11.44 -11.80 4.28
CA TYR A 308 12.41 -10.92 4.94
C TYR A 308 13.86 -11.28 4.56
N GLU A 309 14.22 -12.56 4.50
CA GLU A 309 15.53 -13.00 4.01
C GLU A 309 15.77 -12.60 2.54
N LEU A 310 14.72 -12.65 1.71
CA LEU A 310 14.83 -12.30 0.29
C LEU A 310 14.94 -10.79 0.06
N PHE A 311 14.16 -9.97 0.76
CA PHE A 311 13.98 -8.56 0.42
C PHE A 311 14.51 -7.58 1.47
N GLY A 312 14.69 -8.03 2.72
CA GLY A 312 15.06 -7.19 3.84
C GLY A 312 14.10 -6.03 4.07
N GLN A 313 12.78 -6.26 3.89
CA GLN A 313 11.76 -5.22 4.00
C GLN A 313 11.59 -4.75 5.45
N GLN A 314 11.32 -3.45 5.63
CA GLN A 314 11.04 -2.84 6.94
C GLN A 314 9.55 -2.73 7.22
N ARG A 315 8.70 -3.00 6.23
CA ARG A 315 7.24 -2.95 6.38
C ARG A 315 6.57 -4.05 5.57
N PHE A 316 5.54 -4.66 6.14
CA PHE A 316 4.61 -5.54 5.46
C PHE A 316 3.19 -4.96 5.55
N MET A 317 2.47 -4.92 4.42
CA MET A 317 1.11 -4.40 4.31
C MET A 317 0.17 -5.52 3.83
N ALA A 318 -0.78 -5.91 4.67
CA ALA A 318 -1.78 -6.93 4.37
C ALA A 318 -3.06 -6.30 3.79
N GLN A 319 -3.59 -6.88 2.69
CA GLN A 319 -4.95 -6.63 2.25
C GLN A 319 -5.84 -7.79 2.65
N ILE A 320 -6.70 -7.54 3.64
CA ILE A 320 -7.54 -8.55 4.30
C ILE A 320 -9.02 -8.47 3.89
N ASP A 321 -9.39 -7.50 3.07
CA ASP A 321 -10.77 -7.18 2.71
C ASP A 321 -11.09 -7.38 1.21
N PHE A 322 -10.21 -8.10 0.50
CA PHE A 322 -10.33 -8.32 -0.94
C PHE A 322 -11.45 -9.30 -1.29
N GLY A 323 -12.20 -9.03 -2.36
CA GLY A 323 -13.17 -9.98 -2.89
C GLY A 323 -14.43 -10.18 -2.02
N GLY A 324 -14.81 -9.16 -1.26
CA GLY A 324 -16.04 -9.16 -0.46
C GLY A 324 -15.96 -10.01 0.81
N VAL A 325 -14.76 -10.11 1.41
CA VAL A 325 -14.58 -10.72 2.75
C VAL A 325 -15.44 -9.94 3.75
N PRO A 326 -16.28 -10.62 4.54
CA PRO A 326 -17.17 -9.95 5.47
C PRO A 326 -16.41 -9.39 6.68
N PHE A 327 -17.00 -8.38 7.33
CA PHE A 327 -16.33 -7.60 8.37
C PHE A 327 -15.89 -8.43 9.58
N ASP A 328 -16.66 -9.43 10.00
CA ASP A 328 -16.30 -10.34 11.09
C ASP A 328 -15.00 -11.13 10.83
N LYS A 329 -14.76 -11.49 9.55
CA LYS A 329 -13.52 -12.15 9.14
C LYS A 329 -12.34 -11.17 9.09
N ILE A 330 -12.60 -9.91 8.74
CA ILE A 330 -11.61 -8.82 8.82
C ILE A 330 -11.19 -8.61 10.28
N GLU A 331 -12.15 -8.48 11.20
CA GLU A 331 -11.90 -8.35 12.64
C GLU A 331 -11.04 -9.51 13.16
N LYS A 332 -11.41 -10.75 12.80
CA LYS A 332 -10.65 -11.94 13.21
C LYS A 332 -9.22 -11.95 12.68
N ASN A 333 -9.00 -11.50 11.44
CA ASN A 333 -7.66 -11.43 10.85
C ASN A 333 -6.81 -10.36 11.54
N ILE A 334 -7.39 -9.21 11.93
CA ILE A 334 -6.70 -8.19 12.73
C ILE A 334 -6.27 -8.77 14.08
N GLU A 335 -7.17 -9.47 14.76
CA GLU A 335 -6.88 -10.14 16.04
C GLU A 335 -5.67 -11.08 15.89
N LEU A 336 -5.72 -12.03 14.95
CA LEU A 336 -4.65 -13.01 14.73
C LEU A 336 -3.32 -12.38 14.29
N ILE A 337 -3.37 -11.33 13.47
CA ILE A 337 -2.18 -10.55 13.12
C ILE A 337 -1.56 -9.97 14.38
N ALA A 338 -2.35 -9.35 15.24
CA ALA A 338 -1.87 -8.62 16.40
C ALA A 338 -1.38 -9.53 17.54
N THR A 339 -2.05 -10.66 17.78
CA THR A 339 -1.81 -11.51 18.96
C THR A 339 -0.86 -12.67 18.70
N GLU A 340 -0.82 -13.19 17.47
CA GLU A 340 -0.01 -14.38 17.13
C GLU A 340 1.12 -14.06 16.16
N ILE A 341 0.82 -13.40 15.03
CA ILE A 341 1.76 -13.29 13.91
C ILE A 341 2.80 -12.19 14.13
N MET A 342 2.35 -10.95 14.38
CA MET A 342 3.21 -9.79 14.51
C MET A 342 4.23 -9.92 15.65
N PRO A 343 3.86 -10.38 16.87
CA PRO A 343 4.81 -10.55 17.97
C PRO A 343 5.94 -11.54 17.64
N ASP A 344 5.59 -12.67 17.03
CA ASP A 344 6.57 -13.71 16.70
C ASP A 344 7.51 -13.28 15.57
N VAL A 345 6.99 -12.69 14.50
CA VAL A 345 7.82 -12.16 13.41
C VAL A 345 8.79 -11.10 13.94
N ARG A 346 8.32 -10.15 14.77
CA ARG A 346 9.20 -9.13 15.38
C ARG A 346 10.28 -9.77 16.25
N LYS A 347 9.95 -10.81 17.02
CA LYS A 347 10.91 -11.53 17.87
C LYS A 347 12.01 -12.24 17.08
N TYR A 348 11.72 -12.72 15.86
CA TYR A 348 12.72 -13.35 15.00
C TYR A 348 13.60 -12.32 14.26
N ILE A 349 13.02 -11.20 13.83
CA ILE A 349 13.75 -10.17 13.05
C ILE A 349 14.61 -9.26 13.94
N THR A 350 14.25 -9.06 15.20
CA THR A 350 15.01 -8.19 16.13
C THR A 350 16.17 -8.89 16.85
N LYS A 351 16.28 -10.22 16.70
CA LYS A 351 17.44 -11.01 17.17
C LYS A 351 18.54 -10.99 16.14
#